data_AF-A0A0L6U1R7-F1
#
_entry.id   AF-A0A0L6U1R7-F1
#
_cell.length_a   1.000
_cell.length_b   1.000
_cell.length_c   1.000
_cell.angle_alpha   90.00
_cell.angle_beta   90.00
_cell.angle_gamma   90.00
#
_symmetry.space_group_name_H-M   'P 1'
#
loop_
_entity.id
_entity.type
_entity.pdbx_description
1 polymer ?
#
loop_
_entity_poly.entity_id
_entity_poly.type
_entity_poly.pdbx_seq_one_letter_code
_entity_poly.pdbx_strand_id
1 'polypeptide(L)'
;MRKLGETEVQYAQCLWGPIARVLNSIRDREDDPTITLNANDTEQILSLKVTRDLQEEMMTSSANAGAKKRIDLHIADEQLDSFIEILEAFVSGLNINFDEASRQAPDPTGLEHPNGLSLGATEPITWVRAECSAYFKNSNVHVKTSTSGQIYLDAEKYERGRRIHFGIRNISQDTSSTGYVENTIELKIPYAQLKRFLHSIKIGKKWIS
;
A
#
# COMPACT_ATOMS: atom_id res chain seq x y z
N MET A 1 -18.76 -8.10 4.97
CA MET A 1 -17.28 -8.24 4.99
C MET A 1 -16.90 -9.17 6.13
N ARG A 2 -15.96 -10.08 5.89
CA ARG A 2 -15.43 -11.04 6.87
C ARG A 2 -13.95 -10.74 7.13
N LYS A 3 -13.55 -10.52 8.39
CA LYS A 3 -12.13 -10.36 8.76
C LYS A 3 -11.40 -11.70 8.56
N LEU A 4 -10.29 -11.66 7.85
CA LEU A 4 -9.39 -12.80 7.63
C LEU A 4 -8.28 -12.83 8.67
N GLY A 5 -7.77 -11.67 9.04
CA GLY A 5 -6.69 -11.51 10.00
C GLY A 5 -6.20 -10.07 10.04
N GLU A 6 -5.17 -9.84 10.84
CA GLU A 6 -4.47 -8.57 10.94
C GLU A 6 -2.98 -8.82 11.06
N THR A 7 -2.18 -7.88 10.61
CA THR A 7 -0.73 -7.95 10.76
C THR A 7 -0.14 -6.56 10.82
N GLU A 8 1.02 -6.47 11.43
CA GLU A 8 1.74 -5.22 11.62
C GLU A 8 2.32 -4.75 10.29
N VAL A 9 2.43 -3.44 10.11
CA VAL A 9 3.19 -2.86 9.00
C VAL A 9 4.24 -1.91 9.54
N GLN A 10 5.34 -1.74 8.81
CA GLN A 10 6.41 -0.82 9.24
C GLN A 10 5.96 0.63 9.10
N TYR A 11 5.21 0.91 8.03
CA TYR A 11 4.91 2.25 7.61
C TYR A 11 3.72 2.29 6.65
N ALA A 12 2.86 3.29 6.83
CA ALA A 12 1.75 3.59 5.94
C ALA A 12 1.65 5.10 5.71
N GLN A 13 1.59 5.52 4.44
CA GLN A 13 1.49 6.93 4.07
C GLN A 13 0.57 7.18 2.89
N CYS A 14 -0.13 8.32 2.92
CA CYS A 14 -0.72 8.97 1.77
C CYS A 14 -0.21 10.41 1.66
N LEU A 15 0.47 10.75 0.56
CA LEU A 15 0.91 12.10 0.24
C LEU A 15 -0.06 12.76 -0.75
N TRP A 16 -0.62 13.92 -0.40
CA TRP A 16 -1.51 14.69 -1.27
C TRP A 16 -1.05 16.15 -1.47
N GLY A 17 -0.58 16.42 -2.69
CA GLY A 17 0.24 17.59 -3.05
C GLY A 17 -0.37 18.99 -3.12
N PRO A 18 -1.67 19.25 -3.38
CA PRO A 18 -2.13 20.64 -3.48
C PRO A 18 -2.30 21.35 -2.12
N ILE A 19 -2.33 20.60 -1.01
CA ILE A 19 -2.52 21.17 0.33
C ILE A 19 -1.38 20.75 1.27
N ALA A 20 -0.30 20.15 0.74
CA ALA A 20 0.82 19.65 1.55
C ALA A 20 0.34 18.78 2.72
N ARG A 21 -0.64 17.89 2.50
CA ARG A 21 -1.22 17.04 3.55
C ARG A 21 -0.70 15.62 3.44
N VAL A 22 -0.52 14.99 4.60
CA VAL A 22 -0.05 13.63 4.74
C VAL A 22 -0.97 12.88 5.69
N LEU A 23 -1.39 11.67 5.32
CA LEU A 23 -1.73 10.66 6.31
C LEU A 23 -0.49 9.83 6.54
N ASN A 24 -0.08 9.68 7.80
CA ASN A 24 1.20 9.06 8.14
C ASN A 24 1.05 8.19 9.38
N SER A 25 1.72 7.04 9.37
CA SER A 25 1.96 6.22 10.55
C SER A 25 3.25 5.45 10.35
N ILE A 26 4.21 5.61 11.26
CA ILE A 26 5.56 5.03 11.16
C ILE A 26 5.98 4.46 12.52
N ARG A 27 6.39 3.19 12.54
CA ARG A 27 6.88 2.55 13.79
C ARG A 27 8.09 3.23 14.42
N ASP A 28 8.98 3.81 13.62
CA ASP A 28 10.13 4.61 14.11
C ASP A 28 9.71 5.83 14.96
N ARG A 29 8.43 6.23 14.91
CA ARG A 29 7.85 7.30 15.73
C ARG A 29 6.98 6.76 16.88
N GLU A 30 7.09 5.48 17.18
CA GLU A 30 6.29 4.76 18.19
C GLU A 30 4.80 4.60 17.80
N ASP A 31 4.43 4.86 16.54
CA ASP A 31 3.11 4.50 16.02
C ASP A 31 2.98 2.98 15.84
N ASP A 32 1.76 2.42 15.92
CA ASP A 32 1.51 0.99 15.69
C ASP A 32 0.54 0.74 14.52
N PRO A 33 0.94 1.06 13.27
CA PRO A 33 0.09 0.81 12.12
C PRO A 33 -0.11 -0.70 11.92
N THR A 34 -1.39 -1.09 11.81
CA THR A 34 -1.82 -2.47 11.58
C THR A 34 -2.68 -2.51 10.33
N ILE A 35 -2.44 -3.49 9.45
CA ILE A 35 -3.29 -3.77 8.30
C ILE A 35 -4.27 -4.88 8.63
N THR A 36 -5.56 -4.62 8.49
CA THR A 36 -6.63 -5.62 8.60
C THR A 36 -7.00 -6.12 7.22
N LEU A 37 -7.02 -7.45 7.05
CA LEU A 37 -7.43 -8.11 5.81
C LEU A 37 -8.90 -8.52 5.92
N ASN A 38 -9.74 -8.05 5.01
CA ASN A 38 -11.18 -8.32 4.98
C ASN A 38 -11.61 -8.87 3.61
N ALA A 39 -12.33 -9.98 3.60
CA ALA A 39 -12.98 -10.53 2.42
C ALA A 39 -14.39 -9.94 2.23
N ASN A 40 -14.69 -9.47 1.03
CA ASN A 40 -16.05 -9.19 0.57
C ASN A 40 -16.41 -10.19 -0.53
N ASP A 41 -17.02 -11.31 -0.13
CA ASP A 41 -17.37 -12.40 -1.05
C ASP A 41 -18.46 -12.00 -2.07
N THR A 42 -19.34 -11.05 -1.72
CA THR A 42 -20.39 -10.56 -2.63
C THR A 42 -19.80 -9.76 -3.79
N GLU A 43 -18.85 -8.87 -3.51
CA GLU A 43 -18.18 -8.05 -4.53
C GLU A 43 -16.92 -8.71 -5.09
N GLN A 44 -16.51 -9.85 -4.52
CA GLN A 44 -15.27 -10.56 -4.82
C GLN A 44 -14.03 -9.66 -4.69
N ILE A 45 -13.92 -8.96 -3.55
CA ILE A 45 -12.83 -8.02 -3.25
C ILE A 45 -12.18 -8.39 -1.92
N LEU A 46 -10.85 -8.41 -1.90
CA LEU A 46 -10.06 -8.35 -0.67
C LEU A 46 -9.77 -6.89 -0.35
N SER A 47 -10.18 -6.43 0.83
CA SER A 47 -9.82 -5.12 1.38
C SER A 47 -8.64 -5.29 2.35
N LEU A 48 -7.57 -4.52 2.12
CA LEU A 48 -6.49 -4.32 3.07
C LEU A 48 -6.65 -2.92 3.65
N LYS A 49 -6.99 -2.81 4.94
CA LYS A 49 -7.34 -1.54 5.57
C LYS A 49 -6.38 -1.22 6.71
N VAL A 50 -5.76 -0.04 6.68
CA VAL A 50 -4.99 0.54 7.77
C VAL A 50 -5.81 1.68 8.39
N THR A 51 -6.00 1.65 9.70
CA THR A 51 -6.74 2.68 10.44
C THR A 51 -6.02 3.14 11.71
N ARG A 52 -5.30 2.21 12.35
CA ARG A 52 -4.61 2.45 13.61
C ARG A 52 -3.45 3.43 13.43
N ASP A 53 -3.39 4.40 14.33
CA ASP A 53 -2.35 5.44 14.45
C ASP A 53 -2.01 6.19 13.16
N LEU A 54 -2.98 6.29 12.24
CA LEU A 54 -2.88 7.18 11.07
C LEU A 54 -3.17 8.62 11.49
N GLN A 55 -2.12 9.45 11.47
CA GLN A 55 -2.20 10.87 11.79
C GLN A 55 -2.30 11.70 10.53
N GLU A 56 -3.12 12.76 10.59
CA GLU A 56 -3.13 13.80 9.56
C GLU A 56 -2.10 14.86 9.92
N GLU A 57 -1.12 15.05 9.04
CA GLU A 57 0.01 15.94 9.22
C GLU A 57 0.16 16.90 8.03
N MET A 58 0.86 18.01 8.25
CA MET A 58 1.32 18.87 7.16
C MET A 58 2.73 18.44 6.74
N MET A 59 3.00 18.38 5.44
CA MET A 59 4.35 18.17 4.93
C MET A 59 5.25 19.33 5.36
N THR A 60 6.38 18.99 5.96
CA THR A 60 7.42 19.96 6.35
C THR A 60 8.42 20.23 5.23
N SER A 61 8.45 19.39 4.19
CA SER A 61 9.29 19.57 3.00
C SER A 61 8.61 20.46 1.95
N SER A 62 9.41 21.12 1.11
CA SER A 62 8.92 21.92 -0.03
C SER A 62 7.96 21.09 -0.88
N ALA A 63 6.80 21.65 -1.25
CA ALA A 63 5.84 21.01 -2.15
C ALA A 63 6.44 20.66 -3.54
N ASN A 64 7.59 21.25 -3.88
CA ASN A 64 8.34 20.96 -5.11
C ASN A 64 9.46 19.93 -4.92
N ALA A 65 9.79 19.56 -3.67
CA ALA A 65 10.74 18.50 -3.36
C ALA A 65 9.96 17.20 -3.13
N GLY A 66 9.77 16.41 -4.18
CA GLY A 66 9.25 15.06 -4.07
C GLY A 66 7.82 14.90 -3.53
N ALA A 67 6.99 15.96 -3.42
CA ALA A 67 5.58 15.86 -3.03
C ALA A 67 4.74 15.23 -4.16
N LYS A 68 4.93 13.92 -4.33
CA LYS A 68 4.20 13.13 -5.32
C LYS A 68 2.85 12.75 -4.71
N LYS A 69 1.79 12.84 -5.52
CA LYS A 69 0.47 12.33 -5.19
C LYS A 69 0.54 10.79 -5.18
N ARG A 70 0.74 10.19 -4.01
CA ARG A 70 0.96 8.74 -3.89
C ARG A 70 0.51 8.18 -2.55
N ILE A 71 0.36 6.86 -2.51
CA ILE A 71 0.15 6.08 -1.30
C ILE A 71 1.25 5.04 -1.25
N ASP A 72 1.87 4.88 -0.10
CA ASP A 72 2.99 3.97 0.14
C ASP A 72 2.65 3.13 1.38
N LEU A 73 2.70 1.81 1.27
CA LEU A 73 2.66 0.89 2.42
C LEU A 73 3.92 0.04 2.42
N HIS A 74 4.62 -0.05 3.55
CA HIS A 74 5.81 -0.90 3.67
C HIS A 74 5.59 -1.96 4.76
N ILE A 75 5.89 -3.21 4.42
CA ILE A 75 5.85 -4.35 5.33
C ILE A 75 7.28 -4.84 5.51
N ALA A 76 7.79 -4.84 6.75
CA ALA A 76 9.14 -5.31 7.05
C ALA A 76 9.24 -6.83 6.91
N ASP A 77 10.45 -7.36 6.68
CA ASP A 77 10.67 -8.80 6.49
C ASP A 77 10.13 -9.63 7.67
N GLU A 78 10.35 -9.19 8.90
CA GLU A 78 9.85 -9.85 10.10
C GLU A 78 8.31 -9.89 10.20
N GLN A 79 7.60 -9.02 9.48
CA GLN A 79 6.14 -8.95 9.45
C GLN A 79 5.54 -9.72 8.26
N LEU A 80 6.34 -10.01 7.23
CA LEU A 80 5.85 -10.59 5.97
C LEU A 80 5.32 -12.01 6.12
N ASP A 81 5.87 -12.82 7.02
CA ASP A 81 5.42 -14.21 7.19
C ASP A 81 3.96 -14.26 7.65
N SER A 82 3.61 -13.46 8.65
CA SER A 82 2.23 -13.32 9.12
C SER A 82 1.30 -12.81 8.00
N PHE A 83 1.73 -11.82 7.22
CA PHE A 83 0.94 -11.32 6.08
C PHE A 83 0.70 -12.42 5.02
N ILE A 84 1.75 -13.17 4.66
CA ILE A 84 1.70 -14.25 3.67
C ILE A 84 0.81 -15.39 4.15
N GLU A 85 0.94 -15.82 5.40
CA GLU A 85 0.15 -16.92 5.98
C GLU A 85 -1.36 -16.62 5.93
N ILE A 86 -1.78 -15.42 6.38
CA ILE A 86 -3.18 -15.00 6.34
C ILE A 86 -3.70 -14.98 4.89
N LEU A 87 -2.92 -14.38 3.98
CA LEU A 87 -3.31 -14.27 2.58
C LEU A 87 -3.37 -15.63 1.88
N GLU A 88 -2.41 -16.52 2.13
CA GLU A 88 -2.33 -17.85 1.53
C GLU A 88 -3.47 -18.76 1.97
N ALA A 89 -3.82 -18.75 3.26
CA ALA A 89 -4.96 -19.50 3.78
C ALA A 89 -6.26 -19.11 3.06
N PHE A 90 -6.43 -17.84 2.73
CA PHE A 90 -7.59 -17.38 1.98
C PHE A 90 -7.50 -17.70 0.47
N VAL A 91 -6.38 -17.39 -0.17
CA VAL A 91 -6.20 -17.52 -1.63
C VAL A 91 -6.22 -18.97 -2.09
N SER A 92 -5.75 -19.90 -1.28
CA SER A 92 -5.79 -21.34 -1.58
C SER A 92 -7.21 -21.88 -1.75
N GLY A 93 -8.20 -21.28 -1.10
CA GLY A 93 -9.62 -21.62 -1.24
C GLY A 93 -10.30 -21.03 -2.48
N LEU A 94 -9.64 -20.15 -3.24
CA LEU A 94 -10.23 -19.47 -4.39
C LEU A 94 -9.98 -20.24 -5.69
N ASN A 95 -11.06 -20.56 -6.41
CA ASN A 95 -11.00 -21.14 -7.76
C ASN A 95 -10.81 -20.06 -8.83
N ILE A 96 -9.63 -19.42 -8.81
CA ILE A 96 -9.24 -18.35 -9.74
C ILE A 96 -8.05 -18.77 -10.59
N ASN A 97 -8.02 -18.39 -11.87
CA ASN A 97 -6.88 -18.67 -12.75
C ASN A 97 -5.72 -17.72 -12.45
N PHE A 98 -4.50 -18.24 -12.52
CA PHE A 98 -3.27 -17.46 -12.46
C PHE A 98 -2.60 -17.48 -13.83
N ASP A 99 -2.34 -16.31 -14.37
CA ASP A 99 -1.48 -16.13 -15.54
C ASP A 99 -0.06 -15.84 -15.03
N GLU A 100 0.94 -16.51 -15.58
CA GLU A 100 2.36 -16.38 -15.18
C GLU A 100 3.10 -15.25 -15.92
N ALA A 101 2.43 -14.51 -16.82
CA ALA A 101 3.07 -13.46 -17.60
C ALA A 101 3.78 -12.44 -16.71
N SER A 102 5.01 -12.08 -17.12
CA SER A 102 5.77 -11.03 -16.45
C SER A 102 5.03 -9.70 -16.57
N ARG A 103 4.88 -9.01 -15.45
CA ARG A 103 4.29 -7.66 -15.36
C ARG A 103 5.32 -6.66 -14.85
N GLN A 104 6.58 -6.90 -15.19
CA GLN A 104 7.68 -6.09 -14.71
C GLN A 104 7.63 -4.67 -15.27
N ALA A 105 7.86 -3.69 -14.40
CA ALA A 105 8.04 -2.29 -14.76
C ALA A 105 9.30 -1.75 -14.05
N PRO A 106 10.22 -1.09 -14.77
CA PRO A 106 11.34 -0.38 -14.15
C PRO A 106 10.86 0.90 -13.45
N ASP A 107 11.21 1.09 -12.18
CA ASP A 107 10.94 2.30 -11.37
C ASP A 107 9.51 2.92 -11.48
N PRO A 108 8.41 2.14 -11.41
CA PRO A 108 7.07 2.70 -11.57
C PRO A 108 6.57 3.45 -10.34
N THR A 109 7.10 3.19 -9.13
CA THR A 109 6.88 4.01 -7.92
C THR A 109 7.66 5.33 -7.99
N GLY A 110 8.52 5.47 -9.02
CA GLY A 110 9.32 6.63 -9.42
C GLY A 110 9.89 7.33 -8.22
N LEU A 111 10.66 6.58 -7.48
CA LEU A 111 11.46 7.08 -6.38
C LEU A 111 12.53 7.97 -7.03
N GLU A 112 12.73 9.18 -6.51
CA GLU A 112 13.76 10.10 -7.06
C GLU A 112 15.15 9.42 -7.03
N HIS A 113 16.13 9.80 -7.84
CA HIS A 113 17.16 10.78 -7.42
C HIS A 113 17.91 11.42 -8.61
N PRO A 114 18.38 12.67 -8.41
CA PRO A 114 19.81 12.81 -8.04
C PRO A 114 20.14 13.27 -6.61
N ASN A 115 19.22 13.84 -5.81
CA ASN A 115 19.56 14.45 -4.50
C ASN A 115 18.54 14.18 -3.35
N GLY A 116 17.79 13.07 -3.38
CA GLY A 116 16.94 12.63 -2.25
C GLY A 116 17.58 11.44 -1.53
N LEU A 117 16.99 11.00 -0.41
CA LEU A 117 17.46 9.84 0.38
C LEU A 117 17.58 8.57 -0.45
N SER A 118 18.80 8.12 -0.74
CA SER A 118 19.10 6.88 -1.49
C SER A 118 18.27 5.72 -0.98
N LEU A 119 17.27 5.30 -1.75
CA LEU A 119 16.40 4.21 -1.36
C LEU A 119 16.94 2.84 -1.80
N GLY A 120 18.12 2.46 -1.30
CA GLY A 120 18.59 1.08 -1.38
C GLY A 120 18.74 0.48 -2.79
N ALA A 121 18.94 -0.84 -2.86
CA ALA A 121 18.82 -1.59 -4.11
C ALA A 121 17.36 -2.04 -4.29
N THR A 122 16.78 -1.72 -5.46
CA THR A 122 15.40 -2.05 -5.85
C THR A 122 15.39 -2.94 -7.09
N GLU A 123 14.54 -3.97 -7.10
CA GLU A 123 14.42 -4.95 -8.20
C GLU A 123 13.12 -4.75 -9.01
N PRO A 124 13.01 -5.30 -10.24
CA PRO A 124 11.89 -5.06 -11.16
C PRO A 124 10.52 -5.28 -10.53
N ILE A 125 9.66 -4.28 -10.69
CA ILE A 125 8.36 -4.18 -10.01
C ILE A 125 7.32 -5.01 -10.71
N THR A 126 6.54 -5.80 -9.97
CA THR A 126 5.30 -6.40 -10.48
C THR A 126 4.11 -5.54 -10.08
N TRP A 127 3.06 -5.51 -10.90
CA TRP A 127 1.83 -4.77 -10.58
C TRP A 127 0.59 -5.65 -10.59
N VAL A 128 -0.37 -5.27 -9.76
CA VAL A 128 -1.72 -5.85 -9.73
C VAL A 128 -2.76 -4.75 -9.87
N ARG A 129 -3.91 -5.07 -10.49
CA ARG A 129 -5.05 -4.15 -10.50
C ARG A 129 -5.64 -4.08 -9.11
N ALA A 130 -5.85 -2.86 -8.63
CA ALA A 130 -6.49 -2.60 -7.35
C ALA A 130 -7.00 -1.17 -7.32
N GLU A 131 -8.02 -0.94 -6.51
CA GLU A 131 -8.45 0.40 -6.15
C GLU A 131 -7.78 0.77 -4.82
N CYS A 132 -7.35 2.01 -4.70
CA CYS A 132 -6.84 2.52 -3.43
C CYS A 132 -7.57 3.80 -3.07
N SER A 133 -7.88 3.94 -1.79
CA SER A 133 -8.43 5.16 -1.22
C SER A 133 -7.72 5.53 0.07
N ALA A 134 -7.65 6.82 0.35
CA ALA A 134 -7.29 7.33 1.66
C ALA A 134 -8.29 8.41 2.10
N TYR A 135 -8.66 8.34 3.37
CA TYR A 135 -9.68 9.16 4.00
C TYR A 135 -9.04 9.98 5.12
N PHE A 136 -9.13 11.30 4.99
CA PHE A 136 -8.63 12.27 5.94
C PHE A 136 -9.82 12.77 6.77
N LYS A 137 -9.91 12.31 8.02
CA LYS A 137 -11.02 12.60 8.93
C LYS A 137 -11.15 14.09 9.20
N ASN A 138 -10.07 14.74 9.62
CA ASN A 138 -10.12 16.11 10.13
C ASN A 138 -10.37 17.13 9.02
N SER A 139 -9.85 16.85 7.81
CA SER A 139 -10.05 17.71 6.65
C SER A 139 -11.25 17.34 5.78
N ASN A 140 -11.93 16.24 6.08
CA ASN A 140 -12.96 15.65 5.22
C ASN A 140 -12.51 15.51 3.75
N VAL A 141 -11.28 15.06 3.54
CA VAL A 141 -10.72 14.82 2.20
C VAL A 141 -10.70 13.33 1.92
N HIS A 142 -11.09 12.97 0.71
CA HIS A 142 -10.90 11.62 0.19
C HIS A 142 -10.08 11.69 -1.09
N VAL A 143 -9.08 10.84 -1.15
CA VAL A 143 -8.27 10.63 -2.34
C VAL A 143 -8.42 9.18 -2.75
N LYS A 144 -8.52 8.94 -4.05
CA LYS A 144 -8.67 7.60 -4.61
C LYS A 144 -7.92 7.46 -5.92
N THR A 145 -7.53 6.26 -6.28
CA THR A 145 -7.04 5.96 -7.63
C THR A 145 -8.16 6.06 -8.65
N SER A 146 -7.83 6.25 -9.93
CA SER A 146 -8.79 6.00 -11.01
C SER A 146 -9.27 4.53 -11.02
N THR A 147 -10.37 4.26 -11.72
CA THR A 147 -10.99 2.92 -11.88
C THR A 147 -10.08 1.88 -12.54
N SER A 148 -8.91 2.27 -13.04
CA SER A 148 -7.86 1.40 -13.58
C SER A 148 -6.62 1.35 -12.68
N GLY A 149 -6.80 1.57 -11.37
CA GLY A 149 -5.72 1.64 -10.41
C GLY A 149 -4.80 0.41 -10.43
N GLN A 150 -3.53 0.66 -10.16
CA GLN A 150 -2.49 -0.36 -10.06
C GLN A 150 -1.73 -0.13 -8.75
N ILE A 151 -1.48 -1.23 -8.04
CA ILE A 151 -0.47 -1.26 -6.98
C ILE A 151 0.78 -1.83 -7.59
N TYR A 152 1.88 -1.13 -7.37
CA TYR A 152 3.24 -1.53 -7.72
C TYR A 152 3.89 -2.16 -6.50
N LEU A 153 4.53 -3.31 -6.68
CA LEU A 153 5.22 -4.04 -5.61
C LEU A 153 6.72 -4.12 -5.90
N ASP A 154 7.53 -3.54 -5.03
CA ASP A 154 8.99 -3.59 -5.01
C ASP A 154 9.52 -4.23 -3.73
N ALA A 155 10.68 -4.86 -3.89
CA ALA A 155 11.52 -5.34 -2.82
C ALA A 155 12.63 -4.32 -2.59
N GLU A 156 12.75 -3.83 -1.36
CA GLU A 156 13.66 -2.76 -1.01
C GLU A 156 14.64 -3.20 0.10
N LYS A 157 15.93 -2.91 -0.11
CA LYS A 157 17.01 -3.21 0.85
C LYS A 157 17.74 -1.94 1.27
N TYR A 158 17.62 -1.59 2.55
CA TYR A 158 18.27 -0.42 3.16
C TYR A 158 19.21 -0.84 4.29
N GLU A 159 20.07 0.09 4.72
CA GLU A 159 20.81 -0.07 5.98
C GLU A 159 19.89 -0.27 7.19
N ARG A 160 18.72 0.38 7.17
CA ARG A 160 17.73 0.33 8.25
C ARG A 160 16.73 -0.81 8.14
N GLY A 161 16.90 -1.73 7.19
CA GLY A 161 16.06 -2.92 7.09
C GLY A 161 15.64 -3.29 5.68
N ARG A 162 14.89 -4.39 5.62
CA ARG A 162 14.43 -5.07 4.41
C ARG A 162 12.91 -5.04 4.40
N ARG A 163 12.32 -4.61 3.29
CA ARG A 163 10.87 -4.41 3.23
C ARG A 163 10.30 -4.65 1.84
N ILE A 164 9.03 -5.02 1.81
CA ILE A 164 8.21 -4.96 0.61
C ILE A 164 7.41 -3.67 0.65
N HIS A 165 7.45 -2.94 -0.45
CA HIS A 165 6.72 -1.70 -0.63
C HIS A 165 5.58 -1.90 -1.62
N PHE A 166 4.42 -1.35 -1.26
CA PHE A 166 3.24 -1.23 -2.10
C PHE A 166 3.06 0.25 -2.45
N GLY A 167 3.51 0.62 -3.64
CA GLY A 167 3.41 1.99 -4.13
C GLY A 167 2.21 2.17 -5.06
N ILE A 168 1.46 3.24 -4.85
CA ILE A 168 0.28 3.60 -5.63
C ILE A 168 0.41 5.04 -6.11
N ARG A 169 0.14 5.26 -7.40
CA ARG A 169 0.22 6.56 -8.06
C ARG A 169 -1.09 6.95 -8.72
N ASN A 170 -1.13 8.17 -9.26
CA ASN A 170 -2.28 8.71 -9.99
C ASN A 170 -3.55 8.77 -9.14
N ILE A 171 -3.39 9.11 -7.86
CA ILE A 171 -4.53 9.39 -6.99
C ILE A 171 -5.13 10.75 -7.37
N SER A 172 -6.45 10.84 -7.34
CA SER A 172 -7.24 12.06 -7.53
C SER A 172 -8.09 12.32 -6.27
N GLN A 173 -8.43 13.58 -6.05
CA GLN A 173 -9.29 13.96 -4.94
C GLN A 173 -10.75 13.85 -5.34
N ASP A 174 -11.54 13.34 -4.42
CA ASP A 174 -12.99 13.40 -4.43
C ASP A 174 -13.43 14.10 -3.13
N THR A 175 -14.18 15.19 -3.25
CA THR A 175 -14.73 15.88 -2.09
C THR A 175 -16.10 15.29 -1.77
N SER A 176 -16.19 14.54 -0.68
CA SER A 176 -17.48 14.08 -0.15
C SER A 176 -18.12 15.14 0.73
N SER A 177 -19.43 15.31 0.62
CA SER A 177 -20.23 16.14 1.53
C SER A 177 -20.53 15.46 2.87
N THR A 178 -20.27 14.15 2.99
CA THR A 178 -20.41 13.39 4.24
C THR A 178 -19.04 13.20 4.90
N GLY A 179 -18.95 13.56 6.18
CA GLY A 179 -17.75 13.44 7.00
C GLY A 179 -17.28 11.99 7.17
N TYR A 180 -15.97 11.78 7.13
CA TYR A 180 -15.35 10.50 7.46
C TYR A 180 -15.19 10.32 8.97
N VAL A 181 -15.36 9.09 9.48
CA VAL A 181 -15.37 8.79 10.93
C VAL A 181 -13.96 8.61 11.51
N GLU A 182 -13.02 8.13 10.69
CA GLU A 182 -11.64 7.83 11.05
C GLU A 182 -10.69 8.07 9.87
N ASN A 183 -9.40 8.29 10.17
CA ASN A 183 -8.36 8.27 9.14
C ASN A 183 -8.21 6.84 8.63
N THR A 184 -8.04 6.66 7.32
CA THR A 184 -7.95 5.32 6.73
C THR A 184 -7.11 5.35 5.47
N ILE A 185 -6.32 4.30 5.26
CA ILE A 185 -5.80 3.90 3.95
C ILE A 185 -6.39 2.54 3.62
N GLU A 186 -7.00 2.38 2.45
CA GLU A 186 -7.63 1.13 2.02
C GLU A 186 -7.14 0.74 0.62
N LEU A 187 -6.76 -0.54 0.46
CA LEU A 187 -6.48 -1.18 -0.81
C LEU A 187 -7.53 -2.25 -1.08
N LYS A 188 -8.22 -2.16 -2.22
CA LYS A 188 -9.22 -3.14 -2.68
C LYS A 188 -8.68 -3.90 -3.87
N ILE A 189 -8.40 -5.18 -3.67
CA ILE A 189 -7.83 -6.07 -4.67
C ILE A 189 -8.92 -7.07 -5.10
N PRO A 190 -9.32 -7.09 -6.38
CA PRO A 190 -10.28 -8.09 -6.87
C PRO A 190 -9.75 -9.51 -6.70
N TYR A 191 -10.62 -10.47 -6.40
CA TYR A 191 -10.24 -11.88 -6.22
C TYR A 191 -9.46 -12.40 -7.42
N ALA A 192 -9.83 -12.01 -8.63
CA ALA A 192 -9.13 -12.37 -9.87
C ALA A 192 -7.63 -11.96 -9.92
N GLN A 193 -7.16 -11.07 -9.04
CA GLN A 193 -5.74 -10.67 -8.95
C GLN A 193 -5.00 -11.33 -7.77
N LEU A 194 -5.69 -12.03 -6.86
CA LEU A 194 -5.09 -12.41 -5.57
C LEU A 194 -4.00 -13.48 -5.65
N LYS A 195 -4.12 -14.46 -6.54
CA LYS A 195 -3.01 -15.43 -6.77
C LYS A 195 -1.74 -14.71 -7.22
N ARG A 196 -1.88 -13.72 -8.10
CA ARG A 196 -0.75 -12.91 -8.56
C ARG A 196 -0.20 -11.99 -7.48
N PHE A 197 -1.07 -11.38 -6.69
CA PHE A 197 -0.68 -10.53 -5.57
C PHE A 197 0.14 -11.34 -4.55
N LEU A 198 -0.36 -12.50 -4.12
CA LEU A 198 0.37 -13.41 -3.23
C LEU A 198 1.70 -13.88 -3.83
N HIS A 199 1.71 -14.29 -5.11
CA HIS A 199 2.94 -14.70 -5.80
C HIS A 199 3.97 -13.56 -5.81
N SER A 200 3.53 -12.33 -6.10
CA SER A 200 4.39 -11.15 -6.14
C SER A 200 5.07 -10.88 -4.81
N ILE A 201 4.31 -10.96 -3.71
CA ILE A 201 4.85 -10.79 -2.35
C ILE A 201 5.83 -11.91 -2.00
N LYS A 202 5.48 -13.18 -2.30
CA LYS A 202 6.37 -14.33 -2.05
C LYS A 202 7.68 -14.23 -2.82
N ILE A 203 7.63 -13.80 -4.08
CA ILE A 203 8.84 -13.51 -4.85
C ILE A 203 9.61 -12.42 -4.14
N GLY A 204 9.02 -11.25 -3.92
CA GLY A 204 9.67 -10.13 -3.25
C GLY A 204 10.35 -10.50 -1.92
N LYS A 205 9.69 -11.31 -1.07
CA LYS A 205 10.28 -11.82 0.18
C LYS A 205 11.60 -12.55 -0.07
N LYS A 206 11.64 -13.47 -1.05
CA LYS A 206 12.88 -14.20 -1.42
C LYS A 206 14.01 -13.27 -1.86
N TRP A 207 13.68 -12.11 -2.43
CA TRP A 207 14.70 -11.14 -2.83
C TRP A 207 15.28 -10.42 -1.62
N ILE A 208 14.47 -10.15 -0.59
CA ILE A 208 14.92 -9.40 0.58
C ILE A 208 15.49 -10.26 1.71
N SER A 209 15.20 -11.57 1.76
CA SER A 209 15.87 -12.56 2.62
C SER A 209 17.35 -12.73 2.28
#